data_AF-A0AAX4L260-F1
#
_entry.id   AF-A0AAX4L260-F1
#
_cell.length_a   1.000
_cell.length_b   1.000
_cell.length_c   1.000
_cell.angle_alpha   90.00
_cell.angle_beta   90.00
_cell.angle_gamma   90.00
#
_symmetry.space_group_name_H-M   'P 1'
#
loop_
_entity.id
_entity.type
_entity.pdbx_description
1 polymer ?
#
loop_
_entity_poly.entity_id
_entity_poly.type
_entity_poly.pdbx_seq_one_letter_code
_entity_poly.pdbx_strand_id
1 'polypeptide(L)' 'MKWIIISLLSLAFTIVDYKIGLEVTRITYGYTVYQLMNSIPFNVIYFCLIFLVELIIMRSLLKIRKIITVLRYRKNNLTT' A
#
# COMPACT_ATOMS: atom_id res chain seq x y z
N MET A 1 10.32 -6.63 15.56
CA MET A 1 8.93 -7.17 15.55
C MET A 1 7.91 -6.22 14.93
N LYS A 2 7.76 -4.96 15.36
CA LYS A 2 6.78 -4.00 14.77
C LYS A 2 6.90 -3.83 13.25
N TRP A 3 8.12 -3.76 12.71
CA TRP A 3 8.36 -3.65 11.27
C TRP A 3 7.94 -4.89 10.46
N ILE A 4 8.05 -6.09 11.05
CA ILE A 4 7.60 -7.34 10.41
C ILE A 4 6.08 -7.35 10.31
N ILE A 5 5.39 -6.94 11.37
CA ILE A 5 3.92 -6.83 11.39
C ILE A 5 3.44 -5.81 10.35
N ILE A 6 4.10 -4.65 10.25
CA ILE A 6 3.78 -3.63 9.24
C ILE A 6 4.00 -4.19 7.82
N SER A 7 5.10 -4.91 7.59
CA SER A 7 5.38 -5.51 6.28
C SER A 7 4.35 -6.60 5.92
N LEU A 8 3.95 -7.44 6.88
CA LEU A 8 2.90 -8.45 6.69
C LEU A 8 1.54 -7.82 6.39
N LEU A 9 1.21 -6.75 7.11
CA LEU A 9 -0.04 -6.01 6.90
C LEU A 9 -0.04 -5.34 5.52
N SER A 10 1.08 -4.75 5.11
CA SER A 10 1.24 -4.23 3.74
C SER A 10 1.07 -5.36 2.73
N LEU A 11 1.73 -6.50 2.91
CA LEU A 11 1.59 -7.63 1.98
C LEU A 11 0.14 -8.14 1.86
N ALA A 12 -0.61 -8.13 2.96
CA ALA A 12 -2.03 -8.49 2.95
C ALA A 12 -2.88 -7.52 2.12
N PHE A 13 -2.63 -6.21 2.24
CA PHE A 13 -3.29 -5.20 1.40
C PHE A 13 -2.90 -5.35 -0.07
N THR A 14 -1.61 -5.59 -0.35
CA THR A 14 -1.11 -5.78 -1.71
C THR A 14 -1.85 -6.91 -2.42
N ILE A 15 -2.11 -8.03 -1.73
CA ILE A 15 -2.83 -9.17 -2.33
C ILE A 15 -4.25 -8.79 -2.75
N VAL A 16 -4.93 -7.96 -1.95
CA VAL A 16 -6.29 -7.50 -2.24
C VAL A 16 -6.25 -6.54 -3.43
N ASP A 17 -5.40 -5.53 -3.37
CA ASP A 17 -5.28 -4.50 -4.41
C ASP A 17 -4.81 -5.09 -5.74
N TYR A 18 -3.90 -6.05 -5.70
CA TYR A 18 -3.45 -6.79 -6.88
C TYR A 18 -4.60 -7.53 -7.58
N LYS A 19 -5.45 -8.25 -6.82
CA LYS A 19 -6.60 -8.97 -7.40
C LYS A 19 -7.61 -8.00 -8.00
N ILE A 20 -7.92 -6.91 -7.29
CA ILE A 20 -8.84 -5.88 -7.77
C ILE A 20 -8.27 -5.24 -9.04
N GLY A 21 -6.99 -4.87 -9.03
CA GLY A 21 -6.33 -4.23 -10.16
C GLY A 21 -6.28 -5.08 -11.42
N LEU A 22 -6.04 -6.39 -11.29
CA LEU A 22 -6.13 -7.32 -12.41
C LEU A 22 -7.56 -7.42 -12.97
N GLU A 23 -8.56 -7.50 -12.10
CA GLU A 23 -9.96 -7.58 -12.52
C GLU A 23 -10.42 -6.29 -13.21
N VAL A 24 -10.03 -5.12 -12.67
CA VAL A 24 -10.25 -3.82 -13.31
C VAL A 24 -9.57 -3.75 -14.68
N THR A 25 -8.36 -4.30 -14.80
CA THR A 25 -7.64 -4.36 -16.08
C THR A 25 -8.39 -5.21 -17.10
N ARG A 26 -8.94 -6.36 -16.67
CA ARG A 26 -9.79 -7.22 -17.51
C ARG A 26 -11.01 -6.49 -18.04
N ILE A 27 -11.68 -5.72 -17.18
CA ILE A 27 -12.90 -4.96 -17.54
C ILE A 27 -12.57 -3.79 -18.48
N THR A 28 -11.49 -3.07 -18.19
CA THR A 28 -11.16 -1.80 -18.88
C THR A 28 -10.48 -2.03 -20.23
N TYR A 29 -9.55 -2.99 -20.29
CA TYR A 29 -8.68 -3.22 -21.44
C TYR A 29 -8.94 -4.56 -22.14
N GLY A 30 -9.85 -5.38 -21.61
CA GLY A 30 -10.22 -6.68 -22.17
C GLY A 30 -9.25 -7.81 -21.83
N TYR A 31 -9.59 -9.01 -22.33
CA TYR A 31 -8.91 -10.25 -21.96
C TYR A 31 -7.46 -10.33 -22.44
N THR A 32 -7.14 -9.76 -23.61
CA THR A 32 -5.78 -9.80 -24.18
C THR A 32 -4.77 -9.09 -23.29
N VAL A 33 -5.10 -7.91 -22.79
CA VAL A 33 -4.23 -7.13 -21.89
C VAL A 33 -4.16 -7.79 -20.51
N TYR A 34 -5.28 -8.32 -20.01
CA TYR A 34 -5.31 -9.11 -18.79
C TYR A 34 -4.37 -10.32 -18.84
N GLN A 35 -4.39 -11.08 -19.94
CA GLN A 35 -3.54 -12.26 -20.10
C GLN A 35 -2.05 -11.88 -20.18
N LEU A 36 -1.72 -10.76 -20.84
CA LEU A 36 -0.36 -10.22 -20.85
C LEU A 36 0.09 -9.80 -19.45
N MET A 37 -0.75 -9.10 -18.70
CA MET A 37 -0.45 -8.70 -17.31
C MET A 37 -0.27 -9.90 -16.39
N ASN A 38 -0.98 -11.00 -16.63
CA ASN A 38 -0.87 -12.22 -15.84
C ASN A 38 0.37 -13.05 -16.20
N SER A 39 1.02 -12.76 -17.33
CA SER A 39 2.26 -13.42 -17.76
C SER A 39 3.48 -12.93 -16.97
N ILE A 40 4.46 -13.80 -16.80
CA ILE A 40 5.79 -13.42 -16.30
C ILE A 40 6.55 -12.78 -17.46
N PRO A 41 7.20 -11.60 -17.28
CA PRO A 41 7.56 -10.98 -15.99
C PRO A 41 6.59 -9.90 -15.49
N PHE A 42 5.60 -9.49 -16.29
CA PHE A 42 4.72 -8.36 -15.98
C PHE A 42 3.96 -8.51 -14.67
N ASN A 43 3.50 -9.72 -14.38
CA ASN A 43 2.78 -10.04 -13.16
C ASN A 43 3.60 -9.72 -11.89
N VAL A 44 4.86 -10.18 -11.87
CA VAL A 44 5.78 -9.97 -10.74
C VAL A 44 6.09 -8.49 -10.56
N ILE A 45 6.35 -7.79 -11.67
CA ILE A 45 6.62 -6.34 -11.64
C ILE A 45 5.41 -5.59 -11.09
N TYR A 46 4.21 -5.94 -11.55
CA TYR A 46 2.97 -5.32 -11.11
C TYR A 46 2.74 -5.53 -9.59
N PHE A 47 2.90 -6.76 -9.10
CA PHE A 47 2.81 -7.07 -7.68
C PHE A 47 3.84 -6.30 -6.84
N CYS A 48 5.09 -6.25 -7.28
CA CYS A 48 6.16 -5.51 -6.60
C CYS A 48 5.88 -4.00 -6.57
N LEU A 49 5.35 -3.42 -7.64
CA LEU A 49 5.00 -2.00 -7.68
C LEU A 49 3.92 -1.65 -6.65
N ILE A 50 2.84 -2.45 -6.58
CA ILE A 50 1.77 -2.23 -5.58
C ILE A 50 2.34 -2.33 -4.17
N PHE A 51 3.12 -3.38 -3.88
CA PHE A 51 3.72 -3.57 -2.57
C PHE A 51 4.61 -2.39 -2.15
N LEU A 52 5.47 -1.90 -3.05
CA LEU A 52 6.35 -0.77 -2.76
C LEU A 52 5.55 0.51 -2.49
N VAL A 53 4.52 0.78 -3.29
CA VAL A 53 3.64 1.95 -3.10
C VAL A 53 2.95 1.89 -1.74
N GLU A 54 2.34 0.75 -1.39
CA GLU A 54 1.70 0.58 -0.09
C GLU A 54 2.67 0.72 1.09
N LEU A 55 3.87 0.16 0.97
CA LEU A 55 4.90 0.27 2.00
C LEU A 55 5.30 1.73 2.22
N ILE A 56 5.42 2.51 1.16
CA ILE A 56 5.72 3.95 1.20
C ILE A 56 4.57 4.71 1.88
N ILE A 57 3.32 4.42 1.50
CA ILE A 57 2.13 5.04 2.09
C ILE A 57 2.06 4.74 3.59
N MET A 58 2.21 3.48 3.99
CA MET A 58 2.21 3.08 5.40
C MET A 58 3.30 3.80 6.21
N ARG A 59 4.52 3.87 5.68
CA ARG A 59 5.62 4.60 6.33
C ARG A 59 5.29 6.09 6.50
N SER A 60 4.67 6.69 5.48
CA SER A 60 4.27 8.09 5.49
C SER A 60 3.17 8.36 6.53
N LEU A 61 2.15 7.50 6.60
CA LEU A 61 1.07 7.59 7.60
C LEU A 61 1.59 7.48 9.04
N LEU A 62 2.56 6.59 9.30
CA LEU A 62 3.19 6.48 10.61
C LEU A 62 3.95 7.76 11.00
N LYS A 63 4.64 8.40 10.03
CA LYS A 63 5.33 9.67 10.25
C LYS A 63 4.35 10.81 10.54
N ILE A 64 3.26 10.91 9.78
CA ILE A 64 2.19 11.89 9.99
C ILE A 64 1.56 11.70 11.38
N ARG A 65 1.22 10.47 11.75
CA ARG A 65 0.66 10.15 13.08
C ARG A 65 1.59 10.62 14.20
N LYS A 66 2.91 10.41 14.07
CA LYS A 66 3.89 10.87 15.06
C LYS A 66 3.88 12.40 15.20
N ILE A 67 3.82 13.12 14.07
CA ILE A 67 3.76 14.59 14.05
C ILE A 67 2.47 15.08 14.73
N ILE A 68 1.32 14.49 14.40
CA ILE A 68 0.03 14.84 15.00
C ILE A 68 0.05 14.64 16.52
N THR A 69 0.62 13.52 17.01
CA THR A 69 0.72 13.26 18.45
C THR A 69 1.57 14.32 19.16
N VAL A 70 2.69 14.73 18.56
CA VAL A 70 3.56 15.79 19.12
C VAL A 70 2.82 17.13 19.14
N LEU A 71 2.11 17.49 18.07
CA LEU A 71 1.31 18.72 18.01
C LEU A 71 0.19 18.72 19.05
N ARG A 72 -0.50 17.59 19.23
CA ARG A 72 -1.56 17.43 20.24
C ARG A 72 -1.01 17.58 21.65
N TYR A 73 0.14 16.98 21.94
CA TYR A 73 0.80 17.12 23.25
C TYR A 73 1.19 18.57 23.54
N ARG A 74 1.81 19.25 22.56
CA ARG A 74 2.18 20.66 22.68
C ARG A 74 0.97 21.56 22.93
N LYS A 75 -0.15 21.32 22.25
CA LYS A 75 -1.39 22.08 22.44
C LYS A 75 -1.94 21.95 23.87
N ASN A 76 -1.93 20.75 24.43
CA ASN A 76 -2.48 20.50 25.77
C ASN A 76 -1.63 21.15 26.90
N ASN A 77 -0.31 21.24 26.73
CA ASN A 77 0.57 21.89 27.71
C ASN A 77 0.57 23.43 27.65
N LEU A 78 -0.01 24.02 26.60
CA LEU A 78 -0.17 25.48 26.45
C LEU A 78 -1.50 25.99 27.06
N THR A 79 -2.41 25.09 27.41
CA THR A 79 -3.75 25.40 27.95
C THR A 79 -3.88 25.15 29.47
N THR A 80 -2.77 24.82 30.13
CA THR A 80 -2.62 24.69 31.60
C THR A 80 -1.72 25.80 32.10
#